data_AF-A0A2E3P580-F1
#
_entry.id   AF-A0A2E3P580-F1
#
_cell.length_a   1.000
_cell.length_b   1.000
_cell.length_c   1.000
_cell.angle_alpha   90.00
_cell.angle_beta   90.00
_cell.angle_gamma   90.00
#
_symmetry.space_group_name_H-M   'P 1'
#
loop_
_entity.id
_entity.type
_entity.pdbx_description
1 polymer ?
#
loop_
_entity_poly.entity_id
_entity_poly.type
_entity_poly.pdbx_seq_one_letter_code
_entity_poly.pdbx_strand_id
1 'polypeptide(L)'
;MGGFGGVYCRQDAEIEIFVENGDAAARDAAFDTLLQQIGTVLDADPTLGDLVFGMTYSRPEIDTEAVIGGPAIKAGTLIVAIEFEADTPLG
;
A
#
# COMPACT_ATOMS: atom_id res chain seq x y z
N MET A 1 -37.74 1.72 -15.90
CA MET A 1 -36.52 2.51 -16.17
C MET A 1 -36.11 3.15 -14.87
N GLY A 2 -35.28 2.47 -14.09
CA GLY A 2 -34.92 2.89 -12.72
C GLY A 2 -33.92 1.91 -12.16
N GLY A 3 -32.77 1.79 -12.83
CA GLY A 3 -31.63 1.09 -12.25
C GLY A 3 -31.04 2.02 -11.20
N PHE A 4 -30.85 1.51 -9.99
CA PHE A 4 -30.01 2.18 -8.99
C PHE A 4 -28.64 2.36 -9.65
N GLY A 5 -28.29 3.59 -10.00
CA GLY A 5 -26.93 3.89 -10.47
C GLY A 5 -25.95 3.52 -9.37
N GLY A 6 -24.78 3.01 -9.74
CA GLY A 6 -23.80 2.58 -8.75
C GLY A 6 -23.44 3.72 -7.81
N VAL A 7 -23.00 3.34 -6.62
CA VAL A 7 -22.58 4.27 -5.59
C VAL A 7 -21.08 4.52 -5.71
N TYR A 8 -20.71 5.79 -5.60
CA TYR A 8 -19.31 6.16 -5.48
C TYR A 8 -18.81 5.80 -4.08
N CYS A 9 -17.73 5.02 -4.02
CA CYS A 9 -17.10 4.54 -2.81
C CYS A 9 -15.64 5.00 -2.75
N ARG A 10 -15.17 5.23 -1.53
CA ARG A 10 -13.76 5.45 -1.22
C ARG A 10 -13.34 4.55 -0.08
N GLN A 11 -12.25 3.81 -0.25
CA GLN A 11 -11.68 2.94 0.77
C GLN A 11 -10.18 3.18 0.91
N ASP A 12 -9.69 3.05 2.13
CA ASP A 12 -8.26 3.07 2.40
C ASP A 12 -7.77 1.63 2.53
N ALA A 13 -6.82 1.25 1.68
CA ALA A 13 -6.12 -0.03 1.72
C ALA A 13 -4.75 0.16 2.38
N GLU A 14 -4.38 -0.78 3.24
CA GLU A 14 -3.10 -0.77 3.93
C GLU A 14 -2.13 -1.75 3.27
N ILE A 15 -0.92 -1.27 2.95
CA ILE A 15 0.19 -2.09 2.50
C ILE A 15 1.23 -2.11 3.61
N GLU A 16 1.35 -3.25 4.27
CA GLU A 16 2.39 -3.51 5.27
C GLU A 16 3.65 -4.09 4.60
N ILE A 17 4.81 -3.55 4.95
CA ILE A 17 6.09 -3.82 4.32
C ILE A 17 7.07 -4.23 5.40
N PHE A 18 7.69 -5.39 5.27
CA PHE A 18 8.64 -5.91 6.27
C PHE A 18 9.93 -6.36 5.61
N VAL A 19 11.06 -5.96 6.19
CA VAL A 19 12.38 -6.45 5.83
C VAL A 19 13.14 -6.85 7.09
N GLU A 20 13.47 -8.14 7.18
CA GLU A 20 14.27 -8.70 8.26
C GLU A 20 15.70 -8.95 7.76
N ASN A 21 16.67 -8.28 8.37
CA ASN A 21 18.09 -8.53 8.10
C ASN A 21 18.95 -8.09 9.31
N GLY A 22 19.97 -8.89 9.62
CA GLY A 22 20.87 -8.65 10.76
C GLY A 22 21.87 -7.52 10.51
N ASP A 23 22.18 -7.23 9.24
CA ASP A 23 22.94 -6.04 8.87
C ASP A 23 21.99 -4.86 8.62
N ALA A 24 22.14 -3.81 9.42
CA ALA A 24 21.32 -2.60 9.34
C ALA A 24 21.42 -1.91 7.97
N ALA A 25 22.62 -1.84 7.38
CA ALA A 25 22.81 -1.16 6.09
C ALA A 25 22.15 -1.94 4.95
N ALA A 26 22.32 -3.27 4.93
CA ALA A 26 21.65 -4.14 3.96
C ALA A 26 20.13 -4.13 4.14
N ARG A 27 19.63 -4.12 5.38
CA ARG A 27 18.20 -4.00 5.69
C ARG A 27 17.61 -2.71 5.14
N ASP A 28 18.26 -1.59 5.41
CA ASP A 28 17.80 -0.27 5.00
C ASP A 28 17.79 -0.15 3.47
N ALA A 29 18.85 -0.60 2.80
CA ALA A 29 18.91 -0.60 1.34
C ALA A 29 17.83 -1.51 0.70
N ALA A 30 17.57 -2.69 1.28
CA ALA A 30 16.52 -3.59 0.81
C ALA A 30 15.12 -2.99 1.01
N PHE A 31 14.87 -2.37 2.17
CA PHE A 31 13.61 -1.69 2.46
C PHE A 31 13.37 -0.51 1.52
N ASP A 32 14.37 0.33 1.28
CA ASP A 32 14.27 1.46 0.36
C ASP A 32 14.03 1.01 -1.09
N THR A 33 14.71 -0.07 -1.51
CA THR A 33 14.50 -0.68 -2.84
C THR A 33 13.07 -1.18 -2.99
N LEU A 34 12.53 -1.85 -1.97
CA LEU A 34 11.17 -2.37 -2.00
C LEU A 34 10.14 -1.24 -2.06
N LEU A 35 10.33 -0.15 -1.31
CA LEU A 35 9.49 1.04 -1.38
C LEU A 35 9.48 1.67 -2.78
N GLN A 36 10.64 1.77 -3.43
CA GLN A 36 10.75 2.30 -4.79
C GLN A 36 10.03 1.41 -5.81
N GLN A 37 10.13 0.09 -5.66
CA GLN A 37 9.43 -0.86 -6.52
C GLN A 37 7.91 -0.77 -6.35
N ILE A 38 7.43 -0.68 -5.11
CA ILE A 38 6.01 -0.49 -4.83
C ILE A 38 5.51 0.81 -5.47
N GLY A 39 6.20 1.93 -5.25
CA GLY A 39 5.82 3.21 -5.87
C GLY A 39 5.80 3.14 -7.40
N THR A 40 6.80 2.49 -8.00
CA THR A 40 6.87 2.30 -9.46
C THR A 40 5.67 1.51 -10.00
N VAL A 41 5.27 0.44 -9.32
CA VAL A 41 4.12 -0.38 -9.72
C VAL A 41 2.81 0.41 -9.55
N LEU A 42 2.66 1.13 -8.44
CA LEU A 42 1.46 1.93 -8.20
C LEU A 42 1.33 3.07 -9.22
N ASP A 43 2.43 3.75 -9.55
CA ASP A 43 2.43 4.82 -10.55
C ASP A 43 2.21 4.32 -11.98
N ALA A 44 2.60 3.08 -12.27
CA ALA A 44 2.43 2.48 -13.59
C ALA A 44 0.98 2.09 -13.90
N ASP A 45 0.17 1.81 -12.87
CA ASP A 45 -1.23 1.40 -13.02
C ASP A 45 -2.15 2.07 -11.98
N PRO A 46 -2.42 3.39 -12.11
CA PRO A 46 -3.23 4.15 -11.16
C PRO A 46 -4.72 3.78 -11.17
N THR A 47 -5.19 2.97 -12.13
CA THR A 47 -6.59 2.53 -12.25
C THR A 47 -6.77 1.05 -11.89
N LEU A 48 -5.71 0.36 -11.50
CA LEU A 48 -5.70 -1.09 -11.24
C LEU A 48 -6.33 -1.88 -12.39
N GLY A 49 -5.96 -1.54 -13.63
CA GLY A 49 -6.54 -2.14 -14.83
C GLY A 49 -8.01 -1.76 -15.04
N ASP A 50 -8.34 -0.48 -14.84
CA ASP A 50 -9.68 0.12 -14.99
C ASP A 50 -10.73 -0.40 -13.97
N LEU A 51 -10.29 -1.06 -12.90
CA LEU A 51 -11.16 -1.47 -11.79
C LEU A 51 -11.56 -0.31 -10.89
N VAL A 52 -10.73 0.74 -10.84
CA VAL A 52 -10.94 1.90 -9.97
C VAL A 52 -10.81 3.18 -10.78
N PHE A 53 -11.49 4.24 -10.37
CA PHE A 53 -11.38 5.55 -11.00
C PHE A 53 -10.00 6.16 -10.81
N GLY A 54 -9.41 5.89 -9.65
CA GLY A 54 -8.06 6.29 -9.34
C GLY A 54 -7.67 5.87 -7.93
N MET A 55 -6.37 5.97 -7.67
CA MET A 55 -5.81 5.82 -6.35
C MET A 55 -4.83 6.95 -6.03
N THR A 56 -4.70 7.23 -4.73
CA THR A 56 -3.69 8.13 -4.19
C THR A 56 -3.05 7.48 -2.98
N TYR A 57 -1.77 7.75 -2.74
CA TYR A 57 -1.06 7.18 -1.60
C TYR A 57 -0.14 8.22 -0.97
N SER A 58 0.03 8.13 0.35
CA SER A 58 0.81 9.08 1.14
C SER A 58 2.24 8.57 1.36
N ARG A 59 3.04 9.32 2.12
CA ARG A 59 4.37 8.83 2.53
C ARG A 59 4.18 7.65 3.49
N PRO A 60 4.92 6.53 3.33
CA PRO A 60 4.86 5.43 4.26
C PRO A 60 5.34 5.87 5.65
N GLU A 61 4.63 5.40 6.68
CA GLU A 61 5.09 5.43 8.06
C GLU A 61 6.10 4.29 8.24
N ILE A 62 7.26 4.56 8.83
CA ILE A 62 8.36 3.60 8.92
C ILE A 62 8.73 3.41 10.38
N ASP A 63 8.80 2.15 10.80
CA ASP A 63 9.26 1.75 12.13
C ASP A 63 10.39 0.72 12.02
N THR A 64 11.23 0.61 13.05
CA THR A 64 12.26 -0.41 13.12
C THR A 64 12.21 -1.08 14.48
N GLU A 65 11.76 -2.33 14.47
CA GLU A 65 11.57 -3.14 15.65
C GLU A 65 12.80 -4.02 15.91
N ALA A 66 13.34 -3.92 17.13
CA ALA A 66 14.44 -4.75 17.57
C ALA A 66 13.90 -6.11 18.05
N VAL A 67 14.34 -7.20 17.42
CA VAL A 67 13.98 -8.56 17.84
C VAL A 67 15.02 -9.08 18.83
N ILE A 68 14.60 -9.43 20.05
CA ILE A 68 15.52 -9.98 21.06
C ILE A 68 16.04 -11.36 20.61
N GLY A 69 17.35 -11.45 20.35
CA GLY A 69 18.02 -12.69 19.95
C GLY A 69 17.86 -13.05 18.46
N GLY A 70 17.29 -12.17 17.64
CA GLY A 70 17.10 -12.36 16.20
C GLY A 70 17.54 -11.14 15.39
N PRO A 71 17.50 -11.22 14.05
CA PRO A 71 17.71 -10.06 13.19
C PRO A 71 16.60 -9.02 13.42
N ALA A 72 16.96 -7.74 13.42
CA ALA A 72 15.97 -6.67 13.58
C ALA A 72 15.12 -6.52 12.31
N ILE A 73 13.85 -6.14 12.49
CA ILE A 73 12.87 -6.00 11.42
C ILE A 73 12.64 -4.51 11.18
N LYS A 74 12.72 -4.09 9.93
CA LYS A 74 12.26 -2.76 9.50
C LYS A 74 10.87 -2.92 8.88
N ALA A 75 9.92 -2.18 9.42
CA ALA A 75 8.52 -2.22 9.03
C ALA A 75 8.13 -0.88 8.40
N GLY A 76 7.16 -0.91 7.49
CA GLY A 76 6.53 0.29 6.98
C GLY A 76 5.09 0.04 6.61
N THR A 77 4.26 1.06 6.82
CA THR A 77 2.85 1.06 6.49
C THR A 77 2.59 2.14 5.45
N LEU A 78 2.04 1.75 4.30
CA LEU A 78 1.60 2.66 3.24
C LEU A 78 0.08 2.60 3.12
N ILE A 79 -0.59 3.74 3.28
CA ILE A 79 -2.02 3.87 3.07
C ILE A 79 -2.30 4.30 1.62
N VAL A 80 -3.12 3.53 0.93
CA VAL A 80 -3.58 3.78 -0.43
C VAL A 80 -5.09 4.06 -0.41
N ALA A 81 -5.48 5.29 -0.70
CA ALA A 81 -6.87 5.67 -0.87
C ALA A 81 -7.34 5.34 -2.29
N ILE A 82 -8.38 4.54 -2.41
CA ILE A 82 -8.91 3.99 -3.67
C ILE A 82 -10.33 4.50 -3.87
N GLU A 83 -10.62 5.01 -5.06
CA GLU A 83 -11.93 5.54 -5.46
C GLU A 83 -12.55 4.69 -6.57
N PHE A 84 -13.78 4.17 -6.36
CA PHE A 84 -14.43 3.22 -7.27
C PHE A 84 -15.96 3.31 -7.22
N GLU A 85 -16.64 2.61 -8.14
CA GLU A 85 -18.09 2.46 -8.14
C GLU A 85 -18.47 1.04 -7.72
N ALA A 86 -19.49 0.93 -6.87
CA ALA A 86 -20.05 -0.34 -6.40
C ALA A 86 -21.56 -0.38 -6.60
N ASP A 87 -22.15 -1.57 -6.68
CA ASP A 87 -23.60 -1.72 -6.80
C ASP A 87 -24.33 -1.23 -5.53
N THR A 88 -23.71 -1.41 -4.36
CA THR A 88 -24.21 -0.92 -3.08
C THR A 88 -23.07 -0.42 -2.17
N PRO A 89 -23.37 0.40 -1.13
CA PRO A 89 -22.35 0.86 -0.19
C PRO A 89 -21.67 -0.25 0.62
N LEU A 90 -22.20 -1.49 0.58
CA LEU A 90 -21.67 -2.66 1.27
C LEU A 90 -21.07 -3.70 0.32
N GLY A 91 -21.06 -3.43 -0.99
CA GLY A 91 -20.85 -4.43 -2.04
C GLY A 91 -22.18 -4.99 -2.55
#